data_AF-A0A7J3D683-F1
#
_entry.id   AF-A0A7J3D683-F1
#
_cell.length_a   1.000
_cell.length_b   1.000
_cell.length_c   1.000
_cell.angle_alpha   90.00
_cell.angle_beta   90.00
_cell.angle_gamma   90.00
#
_symmetry.space_group_name_H-M   'P 1'
#
loop_
_entity.id
_entity.type
_entity.pdbx_description
1 polymer ?
#
loop_
_entity_poly.entity_id
_entity_poly.type
_entity_poly.pdbx_seq_one_letter_code
_entity_poly.pdbx_strand_id
1 'polypeptide(L)'
;MPFSFLKEPKNDVESLMGDVVRVLSILLGKLWMSELSAELSAFRISLNRPSDFTDADLKEAVKRLCDLKVVETREGLRATFGKPQPDTLVGLIGAHDLMDNIASDMDVKKYRMMLTSNIKPSNSTNAP
;
A
#
# COMPACT_ATOMS: atom_id res chain seq x y z
N MET A 1 17.68 11.65 -8.20
CA MET A 1 17.75 10.85 -6.97
C MET A 1 16.85 9.65 -7.16
N PRO A 2 17.30 8.42 -6.88
CA PRO A 2 16.37 7.28 -6.81
C PRO A 2 15.28 7.59 -5.77
N PHE A 3 14.04 7.20 -6.07
CA PHE A 3 12.88 7.35 -5.18
C PHE A 3 12.41 8.79 -4.86
N SER A 4 12.68 9.77 -5.74
CA SER A 4 12.18 11.15 -5.54
C SER A 4 10.65 11.22 -5.38
N PHE A 5 9.91 10.28 -5.99
CA PHE A 5 8.45 10.18 -5.89
C PHE A 5 7.95 9.97 -4.44
N LEU A 6 8.79 9.48 -3.52
CA LEU A 6 8.42 9.36 -2.10
C LEU A 6 8.39 10.70 -1.37
N LYS A 7 9.16 11.70 -1.83
CA LYS A 7 9.31 13.00 -1.16
C LYS A 7 8.62 14.12 -1.92
N GLU A 8 8.81 14.15 -3.23
CA GLU A 8 8.37 15.22 -4.12
C GLU A 8 7.78 14.61 -5.40
N PRO A 9 6.56 14.04 -5.32
CA PRO A 9 5.89 13.51 -6.51
C PRO A 9 5.56 14.64 -7.49
N LYS A 10 5.87 14.43 -8.77
CA LYS A 10 5.66 15.45 -9.82
C LYS A 10 4.27 15.44 -10.44
N ASN A 11 3.52 14.37 -10.21
CA ASN A 11 2.17 14.14 -10.75
C ASN A 11 1.45 13.10 -9.90
N ASP A 12 0.16 12.90 -10.19
CA ASP A 12 -0.71 12.00 -9.42
C ASP A 12 -0.28 10.53 -9.49
N VAL A 13 0.29 10.10 -10.62
CA VAL A 13 0.84 8.74 -10.76
C VAL A 13 2.06 8.56 -9.86
N GLU A 14 2.99 9.52 -9.82
CA GLU A 14 4.14 9.47 -8.89
C GLU A 14 3.69 9.51 -7.42
N SER A 15 2.66 10.29 -7.11
CA SER A 15 2.05 10.28 -5.78
C SER A 15 1.51 8.89 -5.43
N LEU A 16 0.77 8.28 -6.36
CA LEU A 16 0.24 6.92 -6.22
C LEU A 16 1.35 5.86 -6.11
N MET A 17 2.45 6.00 -6.85
CA MET A 17 3.64 5.14 -6.69
C MET A 17 4.18 5.21 -5.25
N GLY A 18 4.25 6.40 -4.67
CA GLY A 18 4.65 6.57 -3.28
C GLY A 18 3.70 5.86 -2.33
N ASP A 19 2.39 6.01 -2.54
CA ASP A 19 1.38 5.35 -1.71
C ASP A 19 1.43 3.81 -1.82
N VAL A 20 1.64 3.26 -3.02
CA VAL A 20 1.83 1.80 -3.24
C VAL A 20 2.97 1.29 -2.37
N VAL A 21 4.11 1.98 -2.41
CA VAL A 21 5.29 1.60 -1.64
C VAL A 21 5.04 1.70 -0.14
N ARG A 22 4.40 2.78 0.33
CA ARG A 22 4.02 2.96 1.74
C ARG A 22 3.10 1.84 2.21
N VAL A 23 2.05 1.53 1.47
CA VAL A 23 1.08 0.48 1.82
C VAL A 23 1.76 -0.88 1.89
N LEU A 24 2.51 -1.27 0.86
CA LEU A 24 3.22 -2.55 0.86
C LEU A 24 4.22 -2.63 2.03
N SER A 25 4.90 -1.53 2.38
CA SER A 25 5.84 -1.49 3.51
C SER A 25 5.19 -1.70 4.88
N ILE A 26 3.87 -1.50 4.97
CA ILE A 26 3.07 -1.70 6.18
C ILE A 26 2.52 -3.13 6.20
N LEU A 27 2.05 -3.65 5.06
CA LEU A 27 1.38 -4.95 4.95
C LEU A 27 2.29 -6.06 4.42
N LEU A 28 3.35 -6.37 5.19
CA LEU A 28 4.25 -7.52 4.95
C LEU A 28 4.90 -7.57 3.56
N GLY A 29 4.91 -6.46 2.84
CA GLY A 29 5.62 -6.30 1.57
C GLY A 29 4.92 -6.87 0.34
N LYS A 30 3.76 -7.54 0.45
CA LYS A 30 3.07 -8.16 -0.70
C LYS A 30 1.55 -8.12 -0.56
N LEU A 31 0.86 -7.74 -1.65
CA LEU A 31 -0.60 -7.74 -1.74
C LEU A 31 -1.05 -8.11 -3.16
N TRP A 32 -2.23 -8.71 -3.29
CA TRP A 32 -2.88 -8.83 -4.59
C TRP A 32 -3.32 -7.45 -5.09
N MET A 33 -3.36 -7.19 -6.40
CA MET A 33 -3.68 -5.88 -6.97
C MET A 33 -5.05 -5.38 -6.50
N SER A 34 -6.04 -6.26 -6.39
CA SER A 34 -7.36 -5.90 -5.85
C SER A 34 -7.32 -5.49 -4.37
N GLU A 35 -6.54 -6.20 -3.55
CA GLU A 35 -6.33 -5.87 -2.14
C GLU A 35 -5.53 -4.56 -1.99
N LEU A 36 -4.50 -4.38 -2.82
CA LEU A 36 -3.69 -3.18 -2.87
C LEU A 36 -4.56 -1.96 -3.22
N SER A 37 -5.45 -2.07 -4.20
CA SER A 37 -6.41 -1.00 -4.56
C SER A 37 -7.32 -0.62 -3.37
N ALA A 38 -7.89 -1.62 -2.69
CA ALA A 38 -8.74 -1.39 -1.52
C ALA A 38 -7.96 -0.72 -0.38
N GLU A 39 -6.74 -1.19 -0.11
CA GLU A 39 -5.90 -0.68 0.96
C GLU A 39 -5.38 0.73 0.66
N LEU A 40 -5.02 1.04 -0.59
CA LEU A 40 -4.65 2.40 -1.01
C LEU A 40 -5.79 3.38 -0.79
N SER A 41 -7.02 2.94 -1.06
CA SER A 41 -8.21 3.74 -0.81
C SER A 41 -8.37 4.03 0.68
N ALA A 42 -8.27 3.00 1.52
CA ALA A 42 -8.33 3.14 2.98
C ALA A 42 -7.21 4.02 3.53
N PHE A 43 -5.98 3.83 3.03
CA PHE A 43 -4.80 4.62 3.37
C PHE A 43 -5.03 6.11 3.07
N ARG A 44 -5.44 6.46 1.85
CA ARG A 44 -5.70 7.85 1.46
C ARG A 44 -6.83 8.48 2.27
N ILE A 45 -7.94 7.76 2.46
CA ILE A 45 -9.07 8.22 3.28
C ILE A 45 -8.63 8.53 4.71
N SER A 46 -7.82 7.66 5.33
CA SER A 46 -7.33 7.86 6.69
C SER A 46 -6.44 9.10 6.86
N LEU A 47 -5.84 9.56 5.76
CA LEU A 47 -4.99 10.75 5.68
C LEU A 47 -5.76 11.99 5.19
N ASN A 48 -7.08 11.89 5.05
CA ASN A 48 -7.96 12.92 4.47
C ASN A 48 -7.53 13.33 3.05
N ARG A 49 -7.05 12.37 2.24
CA ARG A 49 -6.72 12.56 0.82
C ARG A 49 -7.81 11.96 -0.08
N PRO A 50 -8.03 12.53 -1.28
CA PRO A 50 -8.91 11.93 -2.28
C PRO A 50 -8.48 10.52 -2.66
N SER A 51 -9.45 9.61 -2.79
CA SER A 51 -9.24 8.24 -3.26
C SER A 51 -9.79 8.07 -4.68
N ASP A 52 -9.46 9.00 -5.56
CA ASP A 52 -10.00 9.17 -6.91
C ASP A 52 -9.10 8.60 -8.03
N PHE A 53 -8.18 7.70 -7.68
CA PHE A 53 -7.37 6.99 -8.68
C PHE A 53 -8.18 5.87 -9.34
N THR A 54 -7.91 5.62 -10.62
CA THR A 54 -8.52 4.52 -11.38
C THR A 54 -7.66 3.27 -11.35
N ASP A 55 -8.23 2.12 -11.76
CA ASP A 55 -7.47 0.89 -11.99
C ASP A 55 -6.34 1.08 -13.03
N ALA A 56 -6.54 1.98 -14.00
CA ALA A 56 -5.52 2.28 -15.00
C ALA A 56 -4.34 3.04 -14.38
N ASP A 57 -4.61 3.99 -13.48
CA ASP A 57 -3.58 4.73 -12.76
C ASP A 57 -2.76 3.81 -11.85
N LEU A 58 -3.43 2.90 -11.14
CA LEU A 58 -2.75 1.92 -10.29
C LEU A 58 -1.86 0.98 -11.12
N LYS A 59 -2.35 0.47 -12.24
CA LYS A 59 -1.56 -0.38 -13.15
C LYS A 59 -0.34 0.37 -13.69
N GLU A 60 -0.50 1.63 -14.07
CA GLU A 60 0.62 2.47 -14.55
C GLU A 60 1.63 2.74 -13.42
N ALA A 61 1.17 3.06 -12.21
CA ALA A 61 2.03 3.26 -11.05
C ALA A 61 2.85 1.99 -10.72
N VAL A 62 2.21 0.82 -10.69
CA VAL A 62 2.89 -0.46 -10.45
C VAL A 62 3.86 -0.78 -11.58
N LYS A 63 3.48 -0.56 -12.84
CA LYS A 63 4.39 -0.75 -13.99
C LYS A 63 5.64 0.10 -13.86
N ARG A 64 5.51 1.39 -13.53
CA ARG A 64 6.68 2.27 -13.30
C ARG A 64 7.54 1.81 -12.13
N LEU A 65 6.94 1.32 -11.05
CA LEU A 65 7.68 0.76 -9.93
C LEU A 65 8.43 -0.52 -10.30
N CYS A 66 7.87 -1.38 -11.18
CA CYS A 66 8.57 -2.53 -11.76
C CYS A 66 9.77 -2.09 -12.60
N ASP A 67 9.59 -1.09 -13.47
CA ASP A 67 10.65 -0.54 -14.32
C ASP A 67 11.82 0.02 -13.47
N LEU A 68 11.49 0.57 -12.29
CA LEU A 68 12.45 1.05 -11.30
C LEU A 68 13.02 -0.05 -10.37
N LYS A 69 12.61 -1.30 -10.53
CA LYS A 69 12.98 -2.44 -9.68
C LYS A 69 12.66 -2.24 -8.19
N VAL A 70 11.59 -1.49 -7.90
CA VAL A 70 11.07 -1.27 -6.54
C VAL A 70 10.08 -2.35 -6.15
N VAL A 71 9.30 -2.83 -7.12
CA VAL A 71 8.33 -3.92 -6.93
C VAL A 71 8.50 -4.99 -8.00
N GLU A 72 8.07 -6.20 -7.69
CA GLU A 72 7.87 -7.32 -8.60
C GLU A 72 6.38 -7.62 -8.73
N THR A 73 5.97 -8.11 -9.88
CA THR A 73 4.61 -8.60 -10.11
C THR A 73 4.62 -10.08 -10.51
N ARG A 74 3.58 -10.80 -10.11
CA ARG A 74 3.35 -12.19 -10.49
C ARG A 74 1.86 -12.45 -10.68
N GLU A 75 1.48 -12.90 -11.87
CA GLU A 75 0.12 -13.38 -12.14
C GLU A 75 -0.19 -14.63 -11.32
N GLY A 76 -1.42 -14.75 -10.83
CA GLY A 76 -1.84 -15.89 -10.04
C GLY A 76 -3.35 -15.96 -9.82
N LEU A 77 -3.75 -16.87 -8.94
CA LEU A 77 -5.13 -17.01 -8.49
C LEU A 77 -5.21 -16.59 -7.02
N ARG A 78 -5.95 -15.52 -6.74
CA ARG A 78 -6.27 -15.11 -5.39
C ARG A 78 -7.39 -15.98 -4.84
N ALA A 79 -7.17 -16.53 -3.64
CA ALA A 79 -8.20 -17.25 -2.92
C ALA A 79 -9.34 -16.31 -2.51
N THR A 80 -10.57 -16.73 -2.73
CA THR A 80 -11.78 -16.01 -2.31
C THR A 80 -12.74 -16.99 -1.63
N PHE A 81 -13.81 -16.52 -0.99
CA PHE A 81 -14.87 -17.37 -0.45
C PHE A 81 -15.71 -18.10 -1.52
N GLY A 82 -15.29 -18.07 -2.78
CA GLY A 82 -15.88 -18.82 -3.88
C GLY A 82 -14.80 -19.41 -4.78
N LYS A 83 -14.95 -19.23 -6.10
CA LYS A 83 -13.91 -19.65 -7.05
C LYS A 83 -12.69 -18.74 -6.91
N PRO A 84 -11.46 -19.30 -6.92
CA PRO A 84 -10.25 -18.49 -7.04
C PRO A 84 -10.34 -17.54 -8.23
N GLN A 85 -9.92 -16.30 -8.06
CA GLN A 85 -10.00 -15.27 -9.10
C GLN A 85 -8.61 -14.95 -9.63
N PRO A 86 -8.42 -14.85 -10.96
CA PRO A 86 -7.18 -14.31 -11.54
C PRO A 86 -6.88 -12.93 -10.98
N ASP A 87 -5.64 -12.73 -10.53
CA ASP A 87 -5.17 -11.48 -9.95
C ASP A 87 -3.64 -11.38 -10.08
N THR A 88 -3.11 -10.17 -9.93
CA THR A 88 -1.68 -9.89 -9.98
C THR A 88 -1.17 -9.67 -8.56
N LEU A 89 -0.25 -10.50 -8.08
CA LEU A 89 0.44 -10.28 -6.81
C LEU A 89 1.53 -9.22 -7.03
N VAL A 90 1.53 -8.16 -6.21
CA VAL A 90 2.54 -7.10 -6.21
C VAL A 90 3.37 -7.22 -4.93
N GLY A 91 4.71 -7.17 -5.05
CA GLY A 91 5.60 -7.28 -3.90
C GLY A 91 6.79 -6.35 -3.94
N LEU A 92 7.22 -5.82 -2.80
CA LEU A 92 8.44 -5.00 -2.70
C LEU A 92 9.70 -5.82 -2.97
N ILE A 93 10.61 -5.25 -3.76
CA ILE A 93 11.95 -5.78 -4.01
C ILE A 93 12.94 -5.01 -3.14
N GLY A 94 13.83 -5.73 -2.44
CA GLY A 94 15.05 -5.14 -1.86
C GLY A 94 14.82 -3.91 -0.99
N ALA A 95 14.07 -4.07 0.11
CA ALA A 95 13.59 -2.96 0.93
C ALA A 95 14.70 -2.05 1.51
N HIS A 96 15.96 -2.49 1.59
CA HIS A 96 16.99 -1.83 2.41
C HIS A 96 17.20 -0.34 2.09
N ASP A 97 17.31 0.05 0.82
CA ASP A 97 17.52 1.47 0.43
C ASP A 97 16.26 2.34 0.60
N LEU A 98 15.12 1.68 0.71
CA LEU A 98 13.82 2.31 0.80
C LEU A 98 13.34 2.42 2.25
N MET A 99 13.82 1.54 3.13
CA MET A 99 13.44 1.47 4.54
C MET A 99 13.77 2.76 5.30
N ASP A 100 14.87 3.44 5.02
CA ASP A 100 15.21 4.70 5.69
C ASP A 100 14.21 5.82 5.34
N ASN A 101 13.79 5.87 4.08
CA ASN A 101 12.77 6.81 3.61
C ASN A 101 11.41 6.49 4.23
N ILE A 102 11.04 5.21 4.30
CA ILE A 102 9.77 4.75 4.89
C ILE A 102 9.73 4.90 6.41
N ALA A 103 10.81 4.61 7.12
CA ALA A 103 10.87 4.67 8.58
C ALA A 103 10.66 6.10 9.09
N SER A 104 11.09 7.10 8.32
CA SER A 104 10.89 8.51 8.64
C SER A 104 9.56 9.07 8.12
N ASP A 105 8.90 8.39 7.19
CA ASP A 105 7.67 8.85 6.53
C ASP A 105 6.51 9.05 7.52
N MET A 106 5.95 10.26 7.53
CA MET A 106 4.91 10.66 8.47
C MET A 106 3.55 10.06 8.14
N ASP A 107 3.26 9.77 6.87
CA ASP A 107 2.01 9.15 6.47
C ASP A 107 1.98 7.69 6.88
N VAL A 108 3.12 6.99 6.72
CA VAL A 108 3.31 5.63 7.23
C VAL A 108 3.09 5.58 8.74
N LYS A 109 3.68 6.52 9.49
CA LYS A 109 3.50 6.60 10.96
C LYS A 109 2.04 6.82 11.34
N LYS A 110 1.36 7.79 10.71
CA LYS A 110 -0.06 8.08 10.97
C LYS A 110 -0.93 6.86 10.70
N TYR A 111 -0.72 6.18 9.57
CA TYR A 111 -1.52 5.02 9.22
C TYR A 111 -1.32 3.85 10.19
N ARG A 112 -0.05 3.56 10.56
CA ARG A 112 0.26 2.55 11.58
C ARG A 112 -0.42 2.86 12.92
N MET A 113 -0.42 4.13 13.35
CA MET A 113 -1.12 4.54 14.57
C MET A 113 -2.61 4.22 14.49
N MET A 114 -3.28 4.55 13.37
CA MET A 114 -4.71 4.25 13.17
C MET A 114 -5.01 2.74 13.19
N LEU A 115 -4.18 1.93 12.53
CA LEU A 115 -4.32 0.47 12.58
C LEU A 115 -4.23 -0.05 14.01
N THR A 116 -3.29 0.47 14.83
CA THR A 116 -3.14 0.04 16.23
C THR A 116 -4.22 0.57 17.17
N SER A 117 -4.73 1.80 16.96
CA SER A 117 -5.77 2.38 17.83
C SER A 117 -7.11 1.67 17.68
N ASN A 118 -7.38 1.10 16.51
CA ASN A 118 -8.60 0.34 16.21
C ASN A 118 -8.56 -1.10 16.77
N ILE A 119 -7.44 -1.55 17.35
CA ILE A 119 -7.24 -2.90 17.90
C ILE A 119 -7.37 -2.92 19.44
N LYS A 120 -7.84 -1.85 20.10
CA LYS A 120 -8.10 -1.92 21.56
C LYS A 120 -9.14 -3.02 21.86
N PRO A 121 -8.81 -4.04 22.67
CA PRO A 121 -9.77 -5.08 23.02
C PRO A 121 -10.90 -4.45 23.85
N SER A 122 -12.14 -4.80 23.52
CA SER A 122 -13.33 -4.47 24.31
C SER A 122 -13.30 -5.22 25.65
N ASN A 123 -12.51 -4.75 26.60
CA ASN A 123 -12.59 -5.21 27.98
C ASN A 123 -13.61 -4.35 28.74
N SER A 124 -14.88 -4.76 28.72
CA SER A 124 -15.80 -4.64 29.87
C SER A 124 -17.11 -5.39 29.60
N THR A 125 -17.10 -6.71 29.71
CA THR A 125 -18.30 -7.40 30.23
C THR A 125 -18.15 -7.44 31.75
N ASN A 126 -18.74 -6.45 32.40
CA ASN A 126 -19.12 -6.59 33.80
C ASN A 126 -20.20 -7.67 33.87
N ALA A 127 -19.95 -8.72 34.64
CA ALA A 127 -20.96 -9.61 35.19
C ALA A 127 -20.38 -10.34 36.41
N PRO A 128 -21.16 -10.63 37.46
CA PRO A 128 -22.33 -9.94 38.00
C PRO A 128 -22.00 -9.05 39.21
#